data_AF-A0A1H4E6Q8-F1
#
_entry.id   AF-A0A1H4E6Q8-F1
#
_cell.length_a   1.000
_cell.length_b   1.000
_cell.length_c   1.000
_cell.angle_alpha   90.00
_cell.angle_beta   90.00
_cell.angle_gamma   90.00
#
_symmetry.space_group_name_H-M   'P 1'
#
loop_
_entity.id
_entity.type
_entity.pdbx_description
1 polymer ?
#
loop_
_entity_poly.entity_id
_entity_poly.type
_entity_poly.pdbx_seq_one_letter_code
_entity_poly.pdbx_strand_id
1 'polypeptide(L)'
;MSQTEVLAIWGAVTGTIGTVAGLLGLWLRFRQHGLDKAKLLCESSFGFDSPSRTLHKLTVRSIGRRPVSIDNIKYFITPRDWKQRLIKSWHHKKGRWLWHQEPKQKIKLGEGEKTEIGISLPNGIAITEIYKVEVVDQAGKAWPVNWETSSRLQKVATQETLDELAKENDKRVVSATGYRLGEKYFLETKFNTKPSRSGTPCGRSFWFLDTKKYQEKLQSIKDIQFDQFLSGDIEELS
;
A
#
# COMPACT_ATOMS: atom_id res chain seq x y z
N MET A 1 -28.33 73.38 -4.84
CA MET A 1 -27.46 72.28 -4.38
C MET A 1 -26.04 72.75 -4.46
N SER A 2 -25.34 72.77 -3.33
CA SER A 2 -23.99 73.34 -3.24
C SER A 2 -22.97 72.37 -3.84
N GLN A 3 -22.00 72.86 -4.61
CA GLN A 3 -20.96 72.04 -5.25
C GLN A 3 -20.20 71.16 -4.24
N THR A 4 -20.15 71.58 -2.98
CA THR A 4 -19.55 70.86 -1.84
C THR A 4 -20.31 69.60 -1.46
N GLU A 5 -21.65 69.59 -1.52
CA GLU A 5 -22.46 68.39 -1.23
C GLU A 5 -22.26 67.31 -2.31
N VAL A 6 -22.18 67.71 -3.58
CA VAL A 6 -21.95 66.79 -4.70
C VAL A 6 -20.55 66.16 -4.64
N LEU A 7 -19.54 66.94 -4.23
CA LEU A 7 -18.17 66.44 -4.04
C LEU A 7 -18.06 65.49 -2.83
N ALA A 8 -18.76 65.80 -1.73
CA ALA A 8 -18.81 64.91 -0.56
C ALA A 8 -19.51 63.58 -0.87
N ILE A 9 -20.60 63.62 -1.65
CA ILE A 9 -21.31 62.42 -2.10
C ILE A 9 -20.41 61.57 -3.03
N TRP A 10 -19.67 62.20 -3.95
CA TRP A 10 -18.70 61.49 -4.79
C TRP A 10 -17.53 60.89 -4.00
N GLY A 11 -16.98 61.61 -3.03
CA GLY A 11 -15.94 61.11 -2.14
C GLY A 11 -16.39 59.92 -1.28
N ALA A 12 -17.63 59.96 -0.78
CA ALA A 12 -18.21 58.88 -0.01
C ALA A 12 -18.50 57.63 -0.87
N VAL A 13 -19.03 57.82 -2.09
CA VAL A 13 -19.31 56.72 -3.02
C VAL A 13 -18.03 56.06 -3.54
N THR A 14 -17.00 56.83 -3.85
CA THR A 14 -15.70 56.29 -4.29
C THR A 14 -14.93 55.62 -3.16
N GLY A 15 -14.98 56.18 -1.94
CA GLY A 15 -14.40 55.56 -0.74
C GLY A 15 -15.05 54.21 -0.39
N THR A 16 -16.38 54.13 -0.46
CA THR A 16 -17.11 52.88 -0.19
C THR A 16 -16.85 51.82 -1.27
N ILE A 17 -16.84 52.19 -2.56
CA ILE A 17 -16.45 51.26 -3.65
C ILE A 17 -15.02 50.75 -3.45
N GLY A 18 -14.07 51.62 -3.07
CA GLY A 18 -12.69 51.23 -2.78
C GLY A 18 -12.57 50.23 -1.63
N THR A 19 -13.33 50.43 -0.54
CA THR A 19 -13.35 49.49 0.59
C THR A 19 -13.96 48.14 0.24
N VAL A 20 -15.06 48.11 -0.52
CA VAL A 20 -15.70 46.86 -0.96
C VAL A 20 -14.80 46.10 -1.94
N ALA A 21 -14.19 46.80 -2.90
CA ALA A 21 -13.21 46.21 -3.81
C ALA A 21 -11.99 45.66 -3.07
N GLY A 22 -11.51 46.38 -2.04
CA GLY A 22 -10.43 45.92 -1.16
C GLY A 22 -10.77 44.65 -0.39
N LEU A 23 -11.99 44.56 0.18
CA LEU A 23 -12.48 43.37 0.88
C LEU A 23 -12.65 42.18 -0.06
N LEU A 24 -13.21 42.40 -1.26
CA LEU A 24 -13.32 41.37 -2.30
C LEU A 24 -11.93 40.87 -2.74
N GLY A 25 -10.98 41.77 -2.94
CA GLY A 25 -9.59 41.42 -3.26
C GLY A 25 -8.92 40.60 -2.17
N LEU A 26 -9.13 40.95 -0.90
CA LEU A 26 -8.61 40.19 0.24
C LEU A 26 -9.25 38.80 0.34
N TRP A 27 -10.56 38.69 0.12
CA TRP A 27 -11.26 37.41 0.09
C TRP A 27 -10.77 36.52 -1.06
N LEU A 28 -10.59 37.08 -2.26
CA LEU A 28 -10.03 36.35 -3.40
C LEU A 28 -8.61 35.85 -3.12
N ARG A 29 -7.74 36.70 -2.53
CA ARG A 29 -6.40 36.30 -2.10
C ARG A 29 -6.43 35.20 -1.04
N PHE A 30 -7.36 35.27 -0.09
CA PHE A 30 -7.51 34.24 0.93
C PHE A 30 -7.96 32.90 0.32
N ARG A 31 -8.92 32.94 -0.62
CA ARG A 31 -9.38 31.77 -1.37
C ARG A 31 -8.25 31.17 -2.20
N GLN A 32 -7.48 32.02 -2.88
CA GLN A 32 -6.33 31.59 -3.67
C GLN A 32 -5.23 30.99 -2.81
N HIS A 33 -4.92 31.60 -1.66
CA HIS A 33 -4.00 31.03 -0.68
C HIS A 33 -4.49 29.68 -0.12
N GLY A 34 -5.80 29.48 0.00
CA GLY A 34 -6.40 28.19 0.35
C GLY A 34 -6.18 27.11 -0.70
N LEU A 35 -6.31 27.47 -1.98
CA LEU A 35 -6.08 26.59 -3.14
C LEU A 35 -4.59 26.29 -3.36
N ASP A 36 -3.71 27.24 -3.04
CA ASP A 36 -2.26 27.12 -3.20
C ASP A 36 -1.60 26.35 -2.04
N LYS A 37 -2.37 25.75 -1.12
CA LYS A 37 -1.81 24.90 -0.08
C LYS A 37 -1.31 23.58 -0.67
N ALA A 38 -0.15 23.13 -0.19
CA ALA A 38 0.29 21.76 -0.39
C ALA A 38 -0.79 20.80 0.15
N LYS A 39 -1.12 19.77 -0.63
CA LYS A 39 -2.08 18.73 -0.24
C LYS A 39 -1.63 17.39 -0.82
N LEU A 40 -1.32 16.45 0.07
CA LEU A 40 -1.01 15.08 -0.31
C LEU A 40 -2.19 14.17 -0.01
N LEU A 41 -2.48 13.28 -0.94
CA LEU A 41 -3.38 12.15 -0.76
C LEU A 41 -2.53 10.89 -0.73
N CYS A 42 -2.62 10.15 0.37
CA CYS A 42 -1.80 8.97 0.61
C CYS A 42 -2.71 7.75 0.79
N GLU A 43 -2.49 6.73 -0.02
CA GLU A 43 -3.26 5.49 -0.03
C GLU A 43 -2.34 4.29 0.17
N SER A 44 -2.78 3.29 0.92
CA SER A 44 -2.09 2.00 0.99
C SER A 44 -2.72 0.97 0.06
N SER A 45 -1.89 0.20 -0.62
CA SER A 45 -2.34 -0.97 -1.38
C SER A 45 -1.49 -2.18 -1.03
N PHE A 46 -2.15 -3.31 -0.79
CA PHE A 46 -1.53 -4.56 -0.40
C PHE A 46 -1.86 -5.62 -1.44
N GLY A 47 -0.85 -6.38 -1.85
CA GLY A 47 -1.01 -7.44 -2.82
C GLY A 47 0.19 -8.38 -2.83
N PHE A 48 0.07 -9.46 -3.58
CA PHE A 48 1.10 -10.49 -3.73
C PHE A 48 1.24 -10.83 -5.20
N ASP A 49 2.49 -10.98 -5.65
CA ASP A 49 2.83 -11.50 -6.98
C ASP A 49 3.14 -13.00 -6.91
N SER A 50 3.78 -13.42 -5.83
CA SER A 50 4.02 -14.81 -5.47
C SER A 50 4.20 -14.93 -3.95
N PRO A 51 4.22 -16.15 -3.38
CA PRO A 51 4.47 -16.38 -1.95
C PRO A 51 5.82 -15.80 -1.47
N SER A 52 6.77 -15.56 -2.38
CA SER A 52 8.08 -14.96 -2.05
C SER A 52 8.16 -13.47 -2.37
N ARG A 53 7.19 -12.92 -3.13
CA ARG A 53 7.20 -11.53 -3.62
C ARG A 53 5.91 -10.82 -3.25
N THR A 54 6.00 -10.02 -2.20
CA THR A 54 4.91 -9.14 -1.76
C THR A 54 4.93 -7.82 -2.53
N LEU A 55 3.77 -7.32 -2.94
CA LEU A 55 3.58 -6.05 -3.65
C LEU A 55 2.93 -4.98 -2.74
N HIS A 56 3.33 -4.93 -1.47
CA HIS A 56 2.83 -3.92 -0.53
C HIS A 56 3.44 -2.55 -0.86
N LYS A 57 2.59 -1.59 -1.22
CA LYS A 57 3.02 -0.26 -1.65
C LYS A 57 2.12 0.85 -1.11
N LEU A 58 2.75 1.99 -0.86
CA LEU A 58 2.10 3.25 -0.53
C LEU A 58 2.07 4.11 -1.78
N THR A 59 0.87 4.54 -2.17
CA THR A 59 0.67 5.52 -3.24
C THR A 59 0.56 6.89 -2.62
N VAL A 60 1.47 7.80 -2.96
CA VAL A 60 1.41 9.21 -2.56
C VAL A 60 1.15 10.03 -3.81
N ARG A 61 0.07 10.81 -3.79
CA ARG A 61 -0.33 11.71 -4.88
C ARG A 61 -0.38 13.15 -4.37
N SER A 62 0.23 14.07 -5.11
CA SER A 62 0.08 15.50 -4.83
C SER A 62 -1.14 16.05 -5.56
N ILE A 63 -2.08 16.58 -4.77
CA ILE A 63 -3.30 17.25 -5.26
C ILE A 63 -3.14 18.78 -5.14
N GLY A 64 -2.21 19.23 -4.29
CA GLY A 64 -1.94 20.65 -4.12
C GLY A 64 -1.06 21.21 -5.24
N ARG A 65 -1.16 22.53 -5.44
CA ARG A 65 -0.34 23.26 -6.42
C ARG A 65 1.12 23.43 -6.01
N ARG A 66 1.40 23.38 -4.70
CA ARG A 66 2.77 23.49 -4.19
C ARG A 66 3.45 22.14 -4.22
N PRO A 67 4.69 22.08 -4.75
CA PRO A 67 5.45 20.85 -4.74
C PRO A 67 5.80 20.44 -3.31
N VAL A 68 5.76 19.14 -3.04
CA VAL A 68 6.07 18.57 -1.72
C VAL A 68 7.19 17.56 -1.86
N SER A 69 8.19 17.67 -1.00
CA SER A 69 9.27 16.69 -0.92
C SER A 69 9.01 15.76 0.27
N ILE A 70 9.04 14.45 0.04
CA ILE A 70 8.85 13.44 1.08
C ILE A 70 10.18 13.21 1.79
N ASP A 71 10.17 13.27 3.11
CA ASP A 71 11.37 13.08 3.95
C ASP A 71 11.40 11.67 4.54
N ASN A 72 10.36 11.30 5.30
CA ASN A 72 10.25 9.95 5.87
C ASN A 72 8.81 9.48 6.01
N ILE A 73 8.64 8.18 6.25
CA ILE A 73 7.36 7.53 6.53
C ILE A 73 7.40 7.00 7.94
N LYS A 74 6.41 7.37 8.75
CA LYS A 74 6.24 6.96 10.13
C LYS A 74 5.23 5.82 10.20
N TYR A 75 5.66 4.67 10.70
CA TYR A 75 4.81 3.53 11.00
C TYR A 75 4.59 3.44 12.51
N PHE A 76 3.33 3.40 12.91
CA PHE A 76 2.93 3.27 14.31
C PHE A 76 2.61 1.81 14.61
N ILE A 77 3.44 1.21 15.47
CA ILE A 77 3.37 -0.21 15.79
C ILE A 77 2.49 -0.42 17.01
N THR A 78 1.60 -1.41 16.94
CA THR A 78 0.76 -1.80 18.07
C THR A 78 1.56 -2.72 18.99
N PRO A 79 1.74 -2.36 20.28
CA PRO A 79 2.42 -3.25 21.22
C PRO A 79 1.60 -4.54 21.42
N ARG A 80 2.30 -5.67 21.61
CA ARG A 80 1.66 -6.98 21.81
C ARG A 80 0.92 -7.06 23.15
N ASP A 81 1.49 -6.45 24.19
CA ASP A 81 0.92 -6.43 25.53
C ASP A 81 -0.33 -5.54 25.63
N TRP A 82 -1.42 -6.09 26.15
CA TRP A 82 -2.67 -5.37 26.34
C TRP A 82 -2.51 -4.13 27.24
N LYS A 83 -1.69 -4.21 28.29
CA LYS A 83 -1.40 -3.07 29.20
C LYS A 83 -0.72 -1.92 28.44
N GLN A 84 0.23 -2.26 27.57
CA GLN A 84 0.95 -1.28 26.77
C GLN A 84 0.06 -0.71 25.66
N ARG A 85 -0.92 -1.46 25.15
CA ARG A 85 -1.91 -0.97 24.18
C ARG A 85 -2.76 0.17 24.75
N LEU A 86 -3.08 0.15 26.04
CA LEU A 86 -3.86 1.20 26.68
C LEU A 86 -3.07 2.52 26.80
N ILE A 87 -1.75 2.44 26.99
CA ILE A 87 -0.87 3.60 27.18
C ILE A 87 -0.12 3.95 25.87
N LYS A 88 -0.52 3.36 24.73
CA LYS A 88 0.18 3.49 23.44
C LYS A 88 0.40 4.94 23.02
N SER A 89 -0.60 5.81 23.19
CA SER A 89 -0.52 7.23 22.82
C SER A 89 0.59 7.97 23.57
N TRP A 90 0.81 7.62 24.83
CA TRP A 90 1.90 8.19 25.64
C TRP A 90 3.26 7.64 25.21
N HIS A 91 3.34 6.35 24.89
CA HIS A 91 4.56 5.75 24.36
C HIS A 91 4.95 6.36 23.00
N HIS A 92 3.99 6.62 22.11
CA HIS A 92 4.25 7.27 20.82
C HIS A 92 4.69 8.73 20.98
N LYS A 93 4.11 9.48 21.93
CA LYS A 93 4.60 10.82 22.27
C LYS A 93 6.06 10.82 22.74
N LYS A 94 6.51 9.72 23.37
CA LYS A 94 7.89 9.50 23.78
C LYS A 94 8.78 8.89 22.71
N GLY A 95 8.30 8.77 21.46
CA GLY A 95 9.07 8.19 20.35
C GLY A 95 9.23 6.67 20.40
N ARG A 96 8.53 5.97 21.30
CA ARG A 96 8.57 4.50 21.38
C ARG A 96 7.56 3.89 20.41
N TRP A 97 7.88 2.71 19.86
CA TRP A 97 7.04 1.96 18.91
C TRP A 97 6.72 2.73 17.62
N LEU A 98 7.69 3.54 17.17
CA LEU A 98 7.67 4.22 15.88
C LEU A 98 8.79 3.65 15.04
N TRP A 99 8.46 3.34 13.79
CA TRP A 99 9.47 3.03 12.79
C TRP A 99 9.50 4.12 11.73
N HIS A 100 10.70 4.56 11.38
CA HIS A 100 10.94 5.56 10.35
C HIS A 100 11.54 4.87 9.14
N GLN A 101 10.85 4.93 8.01
CA GLN A 101 11.39 4.51 6.73
C GLN A 101 11.72 5.76 5.91
N GLU A 102 12.99 5.92 5.57
CA GLU A 102 13.41 6.92 4.59
C GLU A 102 13.21 6.36 3.18
N PRO A 103 12.68 7.16 2.22
CA PRO A 103 12.59 6.74 0.85
C PRO A 103 14.00 6.58 0.26
N LYS A 104 14.21 5.51 -0.52
CA LYS A 104 15.52 5.21 -1.13
C LYS A 104 16.06 6.35 -2.01
N GLN A 105 15.17 7.19 -2.53
CA GLN A 105 15.48 8.36 -3.33
C GLN A 105 14.69 9.56 -2.81
N LYS A 106 15.25 10.76 -2.97
CA LYS A 106 14.53 12.00 -2.63
C LYS A 106 13.37 12.18 -3.60
N ILE A 107 12.14 12.03 -3.10
CA ILE A 107 10.93 12.15 -3.90
C ILE A 107 10.42 13.59 -3.79
N LYS A 108 10.42 14.32 -4.91
CA LYS A 108 9.73 15.60 -5.05
C LYS A 108 8.50 15.38 -5.91
N LEU A 109 7.33 15.77 -5.40
CA LEU A 109 6.06 15.66 -6.09
C LEU A 109 5.56 17.04 -6.48
N GLY A 110 5.44 17.28 -7.79
CA GLY A 110 4.73 18.42 -8.38
C GLY A 110 3.21 18.27 -8.36
N GLU A 111 2.48 19.22 -8.94
CA GLU A 111 1.02 19.16 -9.04
C GLU A 111 0.57 17.99 -9.92
N GLY A 112 -0.30 17.12 -9.39
CA GLY A 112 -0.84 15.97 -10.14
C GLY A 112 0.08 14.75 -10.21
N GLU A 113 1.32 14.84 -9.70
CA GLU A 113 2.25 13.73 -9.71
C GLU A 113 1.89 12.66 -8.67
N LYS A 114 2.21 11.41 -9.00
CA LYS A 114 2.04 10.24 -8.15
C LYS A 114 3.35 9.48 -8.06
N THR A 115 3.68 9.02 -6.87
CA THR A 115 4.77 8.07 -6.64
C THR A 115 4.31 6.88 -5.82
N GLU A 116 4.93 5.73 -6.10
CA GLU A 116 4.71 4.48 -5.37
C GLU A 116 5.95 4.16 -4.54
N ILE A 117 5.75 3.94 -3.25
CA ILE A 117 6.81 3.63 -2.30
C ILE A 117 6.57 2.23 -1.75
N GLY A 118 7.54 1.32 -1.93
CA GLY A 118 7.47 -0.02 -1.36
C GLY A 118 7.54 0.05 0.17
N ILE A 119 6.69 -0.70 0.86
CA ILE A 119 6.70 -0.79 2.32
C ILE A 119 7.88 -1.67 2.73
N SER A 120 8.83 -1.13 3.50
CA SER A 120 9.94 -1.92 4.06
C SER A 120 9.94 -1.83 5.58
N LEU A 121 9.59 -2.93 6.23
CA LEU A 121 9.59 -3.07 7.67
C LEU A 121 10.84 -3.83 8.13
N PRO A 122 11.35 -3.55 9.34
CA PRO A 122 12.46 -4.31 9.90
C PRO A 122 12.02 -5.74 10.19
N ASN A 123 12.99 -6.67 10.14
CA ASN A 123 12.76 -8.09 10.38
C ASN A 123 12.07 -8.31 11.74
N GLY A 124 10.95 -9.03 11.74
CA GLY A 124 10.21 -9.41 12.95
C GLY A 124 8.95 -8.59 13.24
N ILE A 125 8.70 -7.49 12.53
CA ILE A 125 7.44 -6.73 12.62
C ILE A 125 6.54 -7.11 11.45
N ALA A 126 5.38 -7.68 11.76
CA ALA A 126 4.39 -7.99 10.74
C ALA A 126 3.63 -6.72 10.33
N ILE A 127 3.25 -6.62 9.05
CA ILE A 127 2.42 -5.50 8.54
C ILE A 127 1.11 -5.38 9.33
N THR A 128 0.58 -6.50 9.81
CA THR A 128 -0.64 -6.59 10.62
C THR A 128 -0.53 -5.93 11.99
N GLU A 129 0.70 -5.71 12.51
CA GLU A 129 0.93 -5.03 13.79
C GLU A 129 0.86 -3.50 13.65
N ILE A 130 0.87 -2.98 12.43
CA ILE A 130 0.83 -1.54 12.15
C ILE A 130 -0.62 -1.07 12.11
N TYR A 131 -0.96 -0.10 12.96
CA TYR A 131 -2.32 0.44 13.01
C TYR A 131 -2.47 1.78 12.30
N LYS A 132 -1.38 2.51 12.09
CA LYS A 132 -1.39 3.85 11.48
C LYS A 132 -0.07 4.12 10.76
N VAL A 133 -0.16 4.82 9.64
CA VAL A 133 0.99 5.28 8.87
C VAL A 133 0.82 6.76 8.51
N GLU A 134 1.92 7.50 8.60
CA GLU A 134 1.97 8.91 8.21
C GLU A 134 3.17 9.15 7.29
N VAL A 135 2.97 9.94 6.24
CA VAL A 135 4.04 10.43 5.39
C VAL A 135 4.42 11.81 5.88
N VAL A 136 5.70 12.03 6.20
CA VAL A 136 6.19 13.32 6.67
C VAL A 136 6.93 14.00 5.53
N ASP A 137 6.55 15.24 5.26
CA ASP A 137 7.25 16.07 4.30
C ASP A 137 8.50 16.72 4.91
N GLN A 138 9.36 17.27 4.05
CA GLN A 138 10.56 18.00 4.46
C GLN A 138 10.26 19.22 5.35
N ALA A 139 9.03 19.74 5.32
CA ALA A 139 8.60 20.83 6.21
C ALA A 139 8.18 20.31 7.61
N GLY A 140 8.28 19.00 7.86
CA GLY A 140 7.91 18.33 9.11
C GLY A 140 6.41 18.09 9.28
N LYS A 141 5.60 18.37 8.27
CA LYS A 141 4.15 18.15 8.32
C LYS A 141 3.84 16.69 8.00
N ALA A 142 3.07 16.07 8.90
CA ALA A 142 2.62 14.69 8.77
C ALA A 142 1.28 14.62 8.01
N TRP A 143 1.25 13.73 7.03
CA TRP A 143 0.09 13.44 6.19
C TRP A 143 -0.40 12.03 6.50
N PRO A 144 -1.64 11.86 6.98
CA PRO A 144 -2.17 10.54 7.29
C PRO A 144 -2.33 9.73 6.00
N VAL A 145 -1.86 8.48 6.03
CA VAL A 145 -2.15 7.51 4.98
C VAL A 145 -3.51 6.89 5.27
N ASN A 146 -4.33 6.73 4.24
CA ASN A 146 -5.51 5.88 4.31
C ASN A 146 -5.03 4.43 4.45
N TRP A 147 -4.88 4.00 5.70
CA TRP A 147 -4.37 2.69 6.09
C TRP A 147 -5.55 1.78 6.41
N GLU A 148 -5.51 0.55 5.90
CA GLU A 148 -6.56 -0.42 6.18
C GLU A 148 -6.67 -0.76 7.67
N THR A 149 -7.85 -1.17 8.10
CA THR A 149 -8.07 -1.58 9.50
C THR A 149 -7.32 -2.86 9.82
N SER A 150 -6.98 -3.11 11.08
CA SER A 150 -6.23 -4.30 11.49
C SER A 150 -6.90 -5.61 11.06
N SER A 151 -8.24 -5.67 11.10
CA SER A 151 -9.01 -6.84 10.64
C SER A 151 -8.93 -7.05 9.14
N ARG A 152 -8.91 -5.98 8.34
CA ARG A 152 -8.71 -6.07 6.89
C ARG A 152 -7.26 -6.38 6.53
N LEU A 153 -6.29 -5.80 7.22
CA LEU A 153 -4.87 -6.13 7.04
C LEU A 153 -4.59 -7.61 7.29
N GLN A 154 -5.21 -8.19 8.31
CA GLN A 154 -5.13 -9.64 8.58
C GLN A 154 -5.72 -10.49 7.45
N LYS A 155 -6.61 -9.95 6.61
CA LYS A 155 -7.16 -10.66 5.45
C LYS A 155 -6.38 -10.41 4.18
N VAL A 156 -5.80 -9.22 4.00
CA VAL A 156 -5.20 -8.81 2.71
C VAL A 156 -3.68 -8.95 2.71
N ALA A 157 -3.02 -8.87 3.86
CA ALA A 157 -1.56 -8.89 3.98
C ALA A 157 -1.01 -10.18 4.61
N THR A 158 -1.86 -11.18 4.87
CA THR A 158 -1.43 -12.48 5.39
C THR A 158 -1.16 -13.46 4.27
N GLN A 159 -0.21 -14.34 4.56
CA GLN A 159 0.14 -15.49 3.75
C GLN A 159 -0.01 -16.72 4.64
N GLU A 160 -0.79 -17.68 4.19
CA GLU A 160 -0.99 -18.96 4.88
C GLU A 160 -0.70 -20.08 3.89
N THR A 161 0.12 -21.06 4.28
CA THR A 161 0.25 -22.29 3.50
C THR A 161 -0.91 -23.20 3.83
N LEU A 162 -1.66 -23.62 2.81
CA LEU A 162 -2.85 -24.46 2.98
C LEU A 162 -2.51 -25.93 2.84
N ASP A 163 -1.81 -26.26 1.76
CA ASP A 163 -1.56 -27.64 1.35
C ASP A 163 -0.11 -27.77 0.87
N GLU A 164 0.60 -28.79 1.36
CA GLU A 164 1.90 -29.18 0.84
C GLU A 164 1.83 -30.66 0.47
N LEU A 165 1.94 -30.95 -0.83
CA LEU A 165 1.91 -32.29 -1.36
C LEU A 165 3.20 -32.53 -2.15
N ALA A 166 3.87 -33.64 -1.87
CA ALA A 166 5.02 -34.08 -2.65
C ALA A 166 4.92 -35.59 -2.88
N LYS A 167 5.22 -36.02 -4.10
CA LYS A 167 5.41 -37.42 -4.47
C LYS A 167 6.69 -37.54 -5.29
N GLU A 168 7.44 -38.61 -5.06
CA GLU A 168 8.63 -38.93 -5.85
C GLU A 168 8.69 -40.39 -6.25
N ASN A 169 9.39 -40.64 -7.34
CA ASN A 169 9.77 -41.95 -7.84
C ASN A 169 11.27 -41.90 -8.21
N ASP A 170 11.86 -43.04 -8.54
CA ASP A 170 13.29 -43.18 -8.85
C ASP A 170 13.76 -42.24 -9.96
N LYS A 171 12.86 -41.89 -10.89
CA LYS A 171 13.13 -41.07 -12.07
C LYS A 171 12.49 -39.68 -12.05
N ARG A 172 11.55 -39.36 -11.15
CA ARG A 172 10.72 -38.15 -11.24
C ARG A 172 10.28 -37.64 -9.86
N VAL A 173 10.22 -36.32 -9.69
CA VAL A 173 9.75 -35.66 -8.45
C VAL A 173 8.68 -34.64 -8.82
N VAL A 174 7.60 -34.62 -8.06
CA VAL A 174 6.51 -33.64 -8.18
C VAL A 174 6.13 -33.11 -6.80
N SER A 175 5.97 -31.80 -6.70
CA SER A 175 5.36 -31.15 -5.54
C SER A 175 4.31 -30.13 -5.95
N ALA A 176 3.23 -30.04 -5.19
CA ALA A 176 2.25 -28.98 -5.28
C ALA A 176 2.11 -28.32 -3.91
N THR A 177 2.29 -27.01 -3.86
CA THR A 177 2.14 -26.20 -2.65
C THR A 177 1.07 -25.14 -2.87
N GLY A 178 0.02 -25.20 -2.07
CA GLY A 178 -1.10 -24.27 -2.08
C GLY A 178 -0.94 -23.20 -1.01
N TYR A 179 -1.17 -21.95 -1.40
CA TYR A 179 -1.08 -20.80 -0.52
C TYR A 179 -2.37 -19.99 -0.59
N ARG A 180 -2.74 -19.42 0.56
CA ARG A 180 -3.66 -18.29 0.62
C ARG A 180 -2.83 -17.02 0.71
N LEU A 181 -2.98 -16.15 -0.28
CA LEU A 181 -2.28 -14.87 -0.38
C LEU A 181 -3.33 -13.76 -0.32
N GLY A 182 -3.52 -13.24 0.89
CA GLY A 182 -4.59 -12.31 1.19
C GLY A 182 -5.99 -12.90 0.94
N GLU A 183 -6.72 -12.30 -0.01
CA GLU A 183 -8.07 -12.73 -0.41
C GLU A 183 -8.07 -13.73 -1.58
N LYS A 184 -6.90 -14.10 -2.10
CA LYS A 184 -6.75 -15.00 -3.25
C LYS A 184 -6.04 -16.29 -2.87
N TYR A 185 -6.20 -17.30 -3.72
CA TYR A 185 -5.53 -18.58 -3.61
C TYR A 185 -4.50 -18.72 -4.73
N PHE A 186 -3.33 -19.26 -4.38
CA PHE A 186 -2.22 -19.48 -5.28
C PHE A 186 -1.76 -20.92 -5.17
N LEU A 187 -1.67 -21.61 -6.30
CA LEU A 187 -1.18 -22.99 -6.35
C LEU A 187 0.11 -23.00 -7.16
N GLU A 188 1.19 -23.44 -6.54
CA GLU A 188 2.50 -23.61 -7.17
C GLU A 188 2.78 -25.10 -7.34
N THR A 189 3.02 -25.54 -8.56
CA THR A 189 3.50 -26.90 -8.86
C THR A 189 4.95 -26.84 -9.29
N LYS A 190 5.78 -27.77 -8.80
CA LYS A 190 7.17 -27.96 -9.21
C LYS A 190 7.37 -29.41 -9.57
N PHE A 191 8.03 -29.68 -10.69
CA PHE A 191 8.28 -31.02 -11.17
C PHE A 191 9.66 -31.12 -11.84
N ASN A 192 10.34 -32.26 -11.65
CA ASN A 192 11.68 -32.50 -12.19
C ASN A 192 11.93 -33.99 -12.48
N THR A 193 12.88 -34.31 -13.35
CA THR A 193 13.33 -35.68 -13.69
C THR A 193 14.70 -35.96 -13.07
N LYS A 194 14.91 -37.19 -12.56
CA LYS A 194 16.19 -37.74 -12.04
C LYS A 194 16.83 -38.64 -13.12
N PRO A 195 18.17 -38.61 -13.34
CA PRO A 195 19.13 -37.70 -12.72
C PRO A 195 18.88 -36.29 -13.23
N SER A 196 18.98 -35.31 -12.34
CA SER A 196 18.76 -33.90 -12.64
C SER A 196 19.63 -33.50 -13.83
N ARG A 197 19.03 -33.44 -15.03
CA ARG A 197 19.58 -32.60 -16.09
C ARG A 197 19.73 -31.23 -15.45
N SER A 198 20.84 -30.56 -15.70
CA SER A 198 21.28 -29.28 -15.17
C SER A 198 20.34 -28.09 -15.49
N GLY A 199 19.04 -28.33 -15.55
CA GLY A 199 17.98 -27.37 -15.81
C GLY A 199 17.22 -27.08 -14.52
N THR A 200 16.93 -25.80 -14.33
CA THR A 200 16.01 -25.28 -13.34
C THR A 200 14.75 -26.14 -13.21
N PRO A 201 14.26 -26.39 -11.98
CA PRO A 201 13.01 -27.12 -11.78
C PRO A 201 11.88 -26.43 -12.56
N CYS A 202 11.20 -27.19 -13.42
CA CYS A 202 10.04 -26.69 -14.14
C CYS A 202 8.87 -26.58 -13.16
N GLY A 203 8.11 -25.50 -13.25
CA GLY A 203 6.96 -25.29 -12.39
C GLY A 203 5.92 -24.42 -13.04
N ARG A 204 4.66 -24.63 -12.67
CA ARG A 204 3.55 -23.79 -13.09
C ARG A 204 2.84 -23.23 -11.87
N SER A 205 2.27 -22.05 -12.04
CA SER A 205 1.57 -21.34 -10.97
C SER A 205 0.19 -20.92 -11.44
N PHE A 206 -0.80 -21.08 -10.57
CA PHE A 206 -2.19 -20.75 -10.86
C PHE A 206 -2.78 -19.85 -9.79
N TRP A 207 -3.59 -18.88 -10.22
CA TRP A 207 -4.31 -17.95 -9.35
C TRP A 207 -5.80 -18.24 -9.37
N PHE A 208 -6.41 -18.23 -8.17
CA PHE A 208 -7.84 -18.41 -8.01
C PHE A 208 -8.41 -17.34 -7.07
N LEU A 209 -9.61 -16.87 -7.39
CA LEU A 209 -10.41 -16.04 -6.48
C LEU A 209 -11.32 -16.91 -5.60
N ASP A 210 -11.82 -18.02 -6.15
CA ASP A 210 -12.77 -18.91 -5.50
C ASP A 210 -12.07 -20.12 -4.86
N THR A 211 -12.44 -20.43 -3.61
CA THR A 211 -11.97 -21.64 -2.89
C THR A 211 -12.32 -22.93 -3.62
N LYS A 212 -13.53 -23.02 -4.17
CA LYS A 212 -14.00 -24.24 -4.85
C LYS A 212 -13.15 -24.58 -6.07
N LYS A 213 -12.87 -23.59 -6.93
CA LYS A 213 -12.01 -23.77 -8.12
C LYS A 213 -10.60 -24.16 -7.74
N TYR A 214 -10.07 -23.57 -6.66
CA TYR A 214 -8.78 -23.97 -6.10
C TYR A 214 -8.78 -25.45 -5.67
N GLN A 215 -9.80 -25.88 -4.92
CA GLN A 215 -9.91 -27.26 -4.45
C GLN A 215 -10.08 -28.26 -5.60
N GLU A 216 -10.94 -27.95 -6.58
CA GLU A 216 -11.13 -28.77 -7.79
C GLU A 216 -9.81 -28.94 -8.55
N LYS A 217 -9.05 -27.86 -8.73
CA LYS A 217 -7.75 -27.93 -9.41
C LYS A 217 -6.74 -28.74 -8.60
N LEU A 218 -6.68 -28.54 -7.28
CA LEU A 218 -5.77 -29.27 -6.41
C LEU A 218 -6.08 -30.78 -6.43
N GLN A 219 -7.35 -31.18 -6.39
CA GLN A 219 -7.76 -32.58 -6.52
C GLN A 219 -7.38 -33.14 -7.90
N SER A 220 -7.64 -32.41 -8.99
CA SER A 220 -7.25 -32.86 -10.34
C SER A 220 -5.74 -33.09 -10.47
N ILE A 221 -4.93 -32.24 -9.84
CA ILE A 221 -3.48 -32.36 -9.85
C ILE A 221 -3.04 -33.57 -9.01
N LYS A 222 -3.62 -33.72 -7.82
CA LYS A 222 -3.27 -34.78 -6.87
C LYS A 222 -3.64 -36.19 -7.35
N ASP A 223 -4.85 -36.34 -7.89
CA ASP A 223 -5.45 -37.66 -8.15
C ASP A 223 -5.21 -38.14 -9.58
N ILE A 224 -5.00 -37.23 -10.54
CA ILE A 224 -4.83 -37.57 -11.96
C ILE A 224 -3.41 -37.25 -12.42
N GLN A 225 -3.00 -35.99 -12.29
CA GLN A 225 -1.78 -35.52 -12.95
C GLN A 225 -0.49 -35.96 -12.26
N PHE A 226 -0.50 -36.14 -10.95
CA PHE A 226 0.66 -36.66 -10.22
C PHE A 226 1.02 -38.05 -10.72
N ASP A 227 0.03 -38.94 -10.82
CA ASP A 227 0.27 -40.32 -11.19
C ASP A 227 0.63 -40.43 -12.69
N GLN A 228 0.00 -39.63 -13.55
CA GLN A 228 0.33 -39.52 -14.99
C GLN A 228 1.73 -38.92 -15.24
N PHE A 229 2.18 -37.97 -14.42
CA PHE A 229 3.53 -37.45 -14.54
C PHE A 229 4.56 -38.47 -14.05
N LEU A 230 4.26 -39.21 -12.97
CA LEU A 230 5.16 -40.23 -12.44
C LEU A 230 5.26 -41.47 -13.35
N SER A 231 4.19 -41.82 -14.06
CA SER A 231 4.18 -42.92 -15.05
C SER A 231 4.94 -42.58 -16.33
N GLY A 232 5.01 -41.30 -16.70
CA GLY A 232 5.62 -40.86 -17.96
C GLY A 232 4.64 -40.37 -19.01
N ASP A 233 3.33 -40.51 -18.77
CA ASP A 233 2.28 -40.20 -19.74
C ASP A 233 2.20 -38.71 -20.09
N ILE A 234 2.62 -37.86 -19.14
CA ILE A 234 2.65 -36.41 -19.31
C ILE A 234 4.02 -35.86 -18.88
N GLU A 235 4.51 -34.85 -19.61
CA GLU A 235 5.78 -34.17 -19.34
C GLU A 235 5.62 -32.90 -18.49
N GLU A 236 4.39 -32.37 -18.35
CA GLU A 236 4.11 -31.14 -17.60
C GLU A 236 2.75 -31.18 -16.89
N LEU A 237 2.67 -30.60 -15.68
CA LEU A 237 1.41 -30.44 -14.95
C LEU A 237 0.61 -29.24 -15.52
N SER A 238 -0.72 -29.34 -15.57
CA SER A 238 -1.57 -28.32 -16.24
C SER A 238 -2.80 -27.92 -15.47
#